data_AF-A0A6L5HBF0-F1
#
_entry.id   AF-A0A6L5HBF0-F1
#
_cell.length_a   1.000
_cell.length_b   1.000
_cell.length_c   1.000
_cell.angle_alpha   90.00
_cell.angle_beta   90.00
_cell.angle_gamma   90.00
#
_symmetry.space_group_name_H-M   'P 1'
#
loop_
_entity.id
_entity.type
_entity.pdbx_description
1 polymer ?
#
loop_
_entity_poly.entity_id
_entity_poly.type
_entity_poly.pdbx_seq_one_letter_code
_entity_poly.pdbx_strand_id
1 'polypeptide(L)'
;MGAASQGEGTSIPSQIADQLRGREFRNFRALREAFWKAVANDAELVKQLKRQNLSAVVNGKAPYVKTSDRAGAAIKFELHHKVYVSKGGAVYDVDNIAVVTPRRHKEIHRVEE
;
A
#
# COMPACT_ATOMS: atom_id res chain seq x y z
N MET A 1 2.84 -10.65 -3.48
CA MET A 1 1.59 -9.87 -3.29
C MET A 1 0.28 -10.68 -3.21
N GLY A 2 0.30 -12.01 -3.07
CA GLY A 2 -0.94 -12.80 -2.95
C GLY A 2 -1.75 -12.52 -1.68
N ALA A 3 -1.09 -12.12 -0.58
CA ALA A 3 -1.76 -11.83 0.70
C ALA A 3 -2.49 -10.47 0.74
N ALA A 4 -2.25 -9.56 -0.21
CA ALA A 4 -2.91 -8.25 -0.23
C ALA A 4 -4.41 -8.32 -0.55
N SER A 5 -4.88 -9.46 -1.05
CA SER A 5 -6.29 -9.76 -1.28
C SER A 5 -6.92 -10.60 -0.16
N GLN A 6 -6.23 -10.85 0.96
CA GLN A 6 -6.71 -11.66 2.09
C GLN A 6 -6.52 -10.93 3.43
N GLY A 7 -7.35 -11.26 4.43
CA GLY A 7 -7.20 -10.76 5.81
C GLY A 7 -7.17 -9.22 5.92
N GLU A 8 -6.26 -8.68 6.73
CA GLU A 8 -6.02 -7.23 6.85
C GLU A 8 -5.10 -6.66 5.75
N GLY A 9 -4.77 -7.46 4.73
CA GLY A 9 -3.81 -7.11 3.67
C GLY A 9 -2.40 -7.59 3.95
N THR A 10 -1.43 -7.07 3.20
CA THR A 10 0.00 -7.37 3.40
C THR A 10 0.65 -6.26 4.21
N SER A 11 1.22 -6.62 5.37
CA SER A 11 2.06 -5.71 6.16
C SER A 11 3.22 -5.17 5.32
N ILE A 12 3.61 -3.93 5.59
CA ILE A 12 4.78 -3.33 4.95
C ILE A 12 6.03 -4.16 5.33
N PRO A 13 6.84 -4.61 4.35
CA PRO A 13 8.10 -5.27 4.64
C PRO A 13 9.00 -4.37 5.49
N SER A 14 9.67 -4.93 6.50
CA SER A 14 10.48 -4.16 7.45
C SER A 14 11.50 -3.27 6.74
N GLN A 15 12.15 -3.77 5.68
CA GLN A 15 13.12 -3.00 4.92
C GLN A 15 12.55 -1.75 4.22
N ILE A 16 11.24 -1.73 3.95
CA ILE A 16 10.54 -0.55 3.43
C ILE A 16 10.09 0.36 4.58
N ALA A 17 9.62 -0.23 5.69
CA ALA A 17 9.26 0.50 6.90
C ALA A 17 10.45 1.31 7.43
N ASP A 18 11.64 0.72 7.50
CA ASP A 18 12.87 1.36 7.97
C ASP A 18 13.29 2.54 7.09
N GLN A 19 13.01 2.50 5.77
CA GLN A 19 13.27 3.64 4.87
C GLN A 19 12.29 4.80 5.01
N LEU A 20 11.16 4.58 5.67
CA LEU A 20 10.10 5.56 5.87
C LEU A 20 10.06 6.06 7.31
N ARG A 21 10.53 5.27 8.28
CA ARG A 21 10.71 5.69 9.68
C ARG A 21 11.66 6.88 9.77
N GLY A 22 11.32 7.82 10.64
CA GLY A 22 12.10 9.04 10.85
C GLY A 22 12.02 10.07 9.72
N ARG A 23 11.22 9.82 8.67
CA ARG A 23 10.99 10.79 7.59
C ARG A 23 9.73 11.60 7.83
N GLU A 24 9.84 12.91 7.67
CA GLU A 24 8.69 13.81 7.70
C GLU A 24 8.03 13.90 6.33
N PHE A 25 6.72 13.72 6.30
CA PHE A 25 5.91 13.85 5.10
C PHE A 25 4.93 14.99 5.23
N ARG A 26 4.92 15.89 4.24
CA ARG A 26 4.01 17.04 4.19
C ARG A 26 2.54 16.64 4.07
N ASN A 27 2.28 15.45 3.53
CA ASN A 27 0.95 14.87 3.37
C ASN A 27 1.04 13.36 3.08
N PHE A 28 -0.09 12.67 3.18
CA PHE A 28 -0.17 11.24 2.89
C PHE A 28 0.18 10.89 1.44
N ARG A 29 0.00 11.81 0.49
CA ARG A 29 0.42 11.61 -0.89
C ARG A 29 1.95 11.50 -1.00
N ALA A 30 2.70 12.33 -0.29
CA ALA A 30 4.16 12.27 -0.25
C ALA A 30 4.65 10.97 0.40
N LEU A 31 4.01 10.53 1.48
CA LEU A 31 4.26 9.21 2.08
C LEU A 31 4.05 8.10 1.05
N ARG A 32 2.89 8.08 0.37
CA ARG A 32 2.57 7.08 -0.64
C ARG A 32 3.57 7.06 -1.79
N GLU A 33 3.98 8.24 -2.27
CA GLU A 33 4.99 8.35 -3.33
C GLU A 33 6.35 7.81 -2.88
N ALA A 34 6.78 8.12 -1.65
CA ALA A 34 8.01 7.60 -1.08
C ALA A 34 7.94 6.08 -0.86
N PHE A 35 6.80 5.56 -0.39
CA PHE A 35 6.56 4.14 -0.21
C PHE A 35 6.74 3.37 -1.52
N TRP A 36 6.06 3.79 -2.59
CA TRP A 36 6.19 3.08 -3.88
C TRP A 36 7.57 3.21 -4.50
N LYS A 37 8.28 4.33 -4.29
CA LYS A 37 9.68 4.47 -4.69
C LYS A 37 10.59 3.53 -3.90
N ALA A 38 10.39 3.38 -2.59
CA ALA A 38 11.16 2.44 -1.77
C ALA A 38 10.92 0.99 -2.26
N VAL A 39 9.66 0.62 -2.54
CA VAL A 39 9.31 -0.67 -3.15
C VAL A 39 9.99 -0.85 -4.52
N ALA A 40 10.14 0.21 -5.31
CA ALA A 40 10.82 0.17 -6.61
C ALA A 40 12.34 0.04 -6.52
N ASN A 41 12.95 0.40 -5.39
CA ASN A 41 14.40 0.25 -5.16
C ASN A 41 14.75 -1.11 -4.55
N ASP A 42 13.77 -1.83 -4.01
CA ASP A 42 13.97 -3.16 -3.46
C ASP A 42 13.93 -4.23 -4.57
N ALA A 43 15.05 -4.90 -4.78
CA ALA A 43 15.19 -5.89 -5.85
C ALA A 43 14.28 -7.12 -5.68
N GLU A 44 13.91 -7.49 -4.46
CA GLU A 44 13.03 -8.63 -4.20
C GLU A 44 11.56 -8.28 -4.43
N LEU A 45 11.14 -7.07 -4.03
CA LEU A 45 9.78 -6.59 -4.25
C LEU A 45 9.53 -6.25 -5.73
N VAL A 46 10.50 -5.64 -6.40
CA VAL A 46 10.44 -5.36 -7.84
C VAL A 46 10.27 -6.61 -8.67
N LYS A 47 10.95 -7.71 -8.32
CA LYS A 47 10.82 -9.01 -9.02
C LYS A 47 9.39 -9.57 -8.97
N GLN A 48 8.60 -9.22 -7.97
CA GLN A 48 7.21 -9.65 -7.84
C GLN A 48 6.24 -8.79 -8.68
N LEU A 49 6.69 -7.63 -9.17
CA LEU A 49 5.86 -6.72 -9.96
C LEU A 49 5.91 -7.07 -11.44
N LYS A 50 4.77 -6.93 -12.12
CA LYS A 50 4.71 -7.01 -13.58
C LYS A 50 5.48 -5.85 -14.22
N ARG A 51 6.08 -6.05 -15.40
CA ARG A 51 6.79 -4.98 -16.15
C ARG A 51 5.99 -3.69 -16.28
N GLN A 52 4.68 -3.79 -16.54
CA GLN A 52 3.78 -2.64 -16.67
C GLN A 52 3.67 -1.81 -15.37
N ASN A 53 3.88 -2.44 -14.21
CA ASN A 53 3.84 -1.79 -12.91
C ASN A 53 5.18 -1.17 -12.52
N LEU A 54 6.30 -1.61 -13.11
CA LEU A 54 7.63 -1.08 -12.79
C LEU A 54 7.72 0.42 -13.05
N SER A 55 7.28 0.87 -14.22
CA SER A 55 7.26 2.30 -14.56
C SER A 55 6.37 3.09 -13.58
N ALA A 56 5.26 2.51 -13.10
CA ALA A 56 4.41 3.17 -12.12
C ALA A 56 5.14 3.37 -10.77
N VAL A 57 5.72 2.31 -10.21
CA VAL A 57 6.35 2.36 -8.88
C VAL A 57 7.63 3.20 -8.87
N VAL A 58 8.42 3.18 -9.95
CA VAL A 58 9.60 4.07 -10.12
C VAL A 58 9.18 5.54 -10.09
N ASN A 59 8.00 5.86 -10.64
CA ASN A 59 7.42 7.20 -10.59
C ASN A 59 6.67 7.50 -9.27
N GLY A 60 6.78 6.65 -8.25
CA GLY A 60 6.06 6.79 -6.98
C GLY A 60 4.54 6.54 -7.07
N LYS A 61 4.07 5.87 -8.12
CA LYS A 61 2.66 5.54 -8.31
C LYS A 61 2.39 4.11 -7.88
N ALA A 62 1.22 3.88 -7.29
CA ALA A 62 0.77 2.55 -6.93
C ALA A 62 0.70 1.61 -8.16
N PRO A 63 1.14 0.35 -8.03
CA PRO A 63 1.02 -0.64 -9.08
C PRO A 63 -0.44 -1.01 -9.32
N TYR A 64 -0.76 -1.47 -10.53
CA TYR A 64 -2.09 -1.99 -10.86
C TYR A 64 -2.30 -3.36 -10.23
N VAL A 65 -3.51 -3.58 -9.70
CA VAL A 65 -3.95 -4.91 -9.23
C VAL A 65 -4.41 -5.78 -10.39
N LYS A 66 -4.55 -7.09 -10.15
CA LYS A 66 -5.18 -8.01 -11.10
C LYS A 66 -6.63 -7.59 -11.34
N THR A 67 -7.18 -7.91 -12.50
CA THR A 67 -8.57 -7.59 -12.87
C THR A 67 -9.60 -8.11 -11.87
N SER A 68 -9.36 -9.29 -11.29
CA SER A 68 -10.20 -9.91 -10.25
C SER A 68 -10.27 -9.12 -8.93
N ASP A 69 -9.24 -8.31 -8.66
CA ASP A 69 -9.04 -7.58 -7.40
C ASP A 69 -9.42 -6.09 -7.51
N ARG A 70 -9.94 -5.66 -8.67
CA ARG A 70 -10.42 -4.29 -8.91
C ARG A 70 -11.78 -4.07 -8.25
N ALA A 71 -12.09 -2.83 -7.91
CA ALA A 71 -13.38 -2.46 -7.32
C ALA A 71 -13.92 -1.15 -7.93
N GLY A 72 -14.67 -1.27 -9.03
CA GLY A 72 -15.15 -0.11 -9.79
C GLY A 72 -13.99 0.65 -10.43
N ALA A 73 -13.92 1.97 -10.20
CA ALA A 73 -12.83 2.82 -10.68
C ALA A 73 -11.48 2.58 -9.98
N ALA A 74 -11.48 1.89 -8.83
CA ALA A 74 -10.27 1.59 -8.07
C ALA A 74 -9.57 0.35 -8.65
N ILE A 75 -8.43 0.58 -9.30
CA ILE A 75 -7.67 -0.44 -10.07
C ILE A 75 -6.20 -0.58 -9.65
N LYS A 76 -5.77 0.13 -8.60
CA LYS A 76 -4.40 0.14 -8.09
C LYS A 76 -4.38 -0.30 -6.64
N PHE A 77 -3.24 -0.79 -6.16
CA PHE A 77 -3.09 -1.09 -4.74
C PHE A 77 -3.29 0.16 -3.88
N GLU A 78 -3.87 -0.03 -2.71
CA GLU A 78 -4.19 1.04 -1.77
C GLU A 78 -3.45 0.82 -0.45
N LEU A 79 -3.18 1.92 0.25
CA LEU A 79 -2.62 1.90 1.60
C LEU A 79 -3.80 2.07 2.56
N HIS A 80 -3.96 1.12 3.46
CA HIS A 80 -5.03 1.06 4.44
C HIS A 80 -4.45 1.22 5.85
N HIS A 81 -5.10 2.04 6.68
CA HIS A 81 -4.77 2.17 8.10
C HIS A 81 -5.50 1.08 8.88
N LYS A 82 -4.76 0.18 9.54
CA LYS A 82 -5.33 -0.90 10.37
C LYS A 82 -6.13 -0.34 11.54
N VAL A 83 -5.54 0.62 12.25
CA VAL A 83 -6.24 1.46 13.22
C VAL A 83 -6.64 2.73 12.50
N TYR A 84 -7.95 2.92 12.34
CA TYR A 84 -8.53 4.11 11.74
C TYR A 84 -8.01 5.39 12.40
N VAL A 85 -7.70 6.38 11.56
CA VAL A 85 -7.31 7.72 12.01
C VAL A 85 -8.41 8.33 12.89
N SER A 86 -9.69 8.07 12.58
CA SER A 86 -10.84 8.51 13.40
C SER A 86 -10.89 7.87 14.79
N LYS A 87 -10.24 6.72 14.99
CA LYS A 87 -10.13 6.02 16.28
C LYS A 87 -8.80 6.30 16.98
N GLY A 88 -8.07 7.34 16.57
CA GLY A 88 -6.76 7.70 17.14
C GLY A 88 -5.56 6.97 16.52
N GLY A 89 -5.75 6.27 15.41
CA GLY A 89 -4.67 5.62 14.68
C GLY A 89 -3.67 6.62 14.10
N ALA A 90 -2.38 6.30 14.19
CA ALA A 90 -1.34 7.16 13.66
C ALA A 90 -1.35 7.17 12.12
N VAL A 91 -1.34 8.39 11.54
CA VAL A 91 -1.50 8.61 10.09
C VAL A 91 -0.27 8.17 9.30
N TYR A 92 0.93 8.37 9.86
CA TYR A 92 2.22 8.14 9.21
C TYR A 92 2.99 6.96 9.81
N ASP A 93 2.38 6.24 10.75
CA ASP A 93 2.97 5.04 11.30
C ASP A 93 2.87 3.92 10.26
N VAL A 94 4.02 3.48 9.76
CA VAL A 94 4.14 2.41 8.78
C VAL A 94 3.68 1.07 9.32
N ASP A 95 3.77 0.84 10.63
CA ASP A 95 3.30 -0.38 11.27
C ASP A 95 1.76 -0.40 11.33
N ASN A 96 1.13 0.78 11.37
CA ASN A 96 -0.31 0.99 11.22
C ASN A 96 -0.81 0.94 9.76
N ILE A 97 0.08 0.81 8.76
CA ILE A 97 -0.31 0.80 7.35
C ILE A 97 -0.16 -0.61 6.76
N ALA A 98 -1.17 -1.04 6.01
CA ALA A 98 -1.17 -2.27 5.23
C ALA A 98 -1.41 -1.98 3.74
N VAL A 99 -0.87 -2.83 2.87
CA VAL A 99 -1.15 -2.79 1.43
C VAL A 99 -2.31 -3.73 1.13
N VAL A 100 -3.38 -3.19 0.55
CA VAL A 100 -4.61 -3.94 0.22
C VAL A 100 -4.98 -3.77 -1.25
N THR A 101 -5.71 -4.74 -1.79
CA THR A 101 -6.39 -4.56 -3.08
C THR A 101 -7.66 -3.72 -2.89
N PRO A 102 -8.11 -2.96 -3.90
CA PRO A 102 -9.35 -2.19 -3.82
C PRO A 102 -10.57 -3.02 -3.42
N ARG A 103 -10.67 -4.23 -3.96
CA ARG A 103 -11.74 -5.15 -3.60
C ARG A 103 -11.71 -5.49 -2.12
N ARG A 104 -10.53 -5.87 -1.61
CA ARG A 104 -10.36 -6.20 -0.20
C ARG A 104 -10.54 -4.99 0.72
N HIS A 105 -10.08 -3.82 0.30
CA HIS A 105 -10.23 -2.58 1.04
C HIS A 105 -11.70 -2.24 1.29
N LYS A 106 -12.55 -2.41 0.27
CA LYS A 106 -14.01 -2.27 0.43
C LYS A 106 -14.60 -3.32 1.36
N GLU A 107 -14.12 -4.55 1.29
CA GLU A 107 -14.59 -5.62 2.20
C GLU A 107 -14.23 -5.31 3.66
N ILE A 108 -13.03 -4.81 3.94
CA ILE A 108 -12.60 -4.43 5.29
C ILE A 108 -13.53 -3.33 5.84
N HIS A 109 -13.73 -2.23 5.10
CA HIS A 109 -14.64 -1.17 5.53
C HIS A 109 -16.09 -1.63 5.67
N ARG A 110 -16.55 -2.59 4.86
CA ARG A 110 -17.91 -3.14 4.96
C ARG A 110 -18.13 -3.99 6.22
N VAL A 111 -17.08 -4.60 6.76
CA VAL A 111 -17.15 -5.46 7.95
C VAL A 111 -16.96 -4.67 9.24
N GLU A 112 -16.34 -3.49 9.16
CA GLU A 112 -16.09 -2.60 10.31
C GLU A 112 -17.10 -1.45 10.46
N GLU A 113 -18.09 -1.35 9.56
CA GLU A 113 -19.35 -0.58 9.73
C GLU A 113 -20.40 -1.40 10.48
#